data_AF-A0A453KXW0-F1
#
_entry.id   AF-A0A453KXW0-F1
#
_cell.length_a   1.000
_cell.length_b   1.000
_cell.length_c   1.000
_cell.angle_alpha   90.00
_cell.angle_beta   90.00
_cell.angle_gamma   90.00
#
_symmetry.space_group_name_H-M   'P 1'
#
loop_
_entity.id
_entity.type
_entity.pdbx_description
1 polymer ?
#
loop_
_entity_poly.entity_id
_entity_poly.type
_entity_poly.pdbx_seq_one_letter_code
_entity_poly.pdbx_strand_id
1 'polypeptide(L)'
;MIATTTLCLSRAVRNENPGLLMAASTLLLPFQPFMVSAVHTGMMEVSFAKRASVEPELRTVHNLHKMSSLLGGALFIADDYFPETPYIHAAWHLAAAIGIGTCNKLLG
;
A
#
# COMPACT_ATOMS: atom_id res chain seq x y z
N MET A 1 7.70 0.87 10.74
CA MET A 1 7.18 -0.35 10.08
C MET A 1 6.67 -0.07 8.67
N ILE A 2 5.74 0.87 8.47
CA ILE A 2 5.10 1.16 7.17
C ILE A 2 6.13 1.34 6.04
N ALA A 3 7.09 2.26 6.20
CA ALA A 3 8.07 2.56 5.16
C ALA A 3 8.90 1.32 4.71
N THR A 4 9.34 0.50 5.67
CA THR A 4 10.08 -0.74 5.41
C THR A 4 9.21 -1.77 4.69
N THR A 5 7.96 -1.96 5.13
CA THR A 5 7.02 -2.88 4.50
C THR A 5 6.72 -2.47 3.05
N THR A 6 6.49 -1.17 2.81
CA THR A 6 6.24 -0.64 1.47
C THR A 6 7.45 -0.83 0.55
N LEU A 7 8.67 -0.66 1.06
CA LEU A 7 9.90 -0.93 0.31
C LEU A 7 10.02 -2.40 -0.11
N CYS A 8 9.76 -3.33 0.81
CA CYS A 8 9.80 -4.77 0.53
C CYS A 8 8.76 -5.18 -0.52
N LEU A 9 7.52 -4.67 -0.40
CA LEU A 9 6.45 -4.94 -1.37
C LEU A 9 6.79 -4.36 -2.74
N SER A 10 7.26 -3.11 -2.81
CA SER A 10 7.63 -2.47 -4.07
C SER A 10 8.83 -3.14 -4.75
N ARG A 11 9.73 -3.75 -3.97
CA ARG A 11 10.81 -4.59 -4.51
C ARG A 11 10.25 -5.86 -5.13
N ALA A 12 9.31 -6.53 -4.48
CA ALA A 12 8.70 -7.76 -4.99
C ALA A 12 7.96 -7.55 -6.32
N VAL A 13 7.49 -6.32 -6.60
CA VAL A 13 6.79 -5.99 -7.86
C VAL A 13 7.74 -5.57 -9.00
N ARG A 14 9.00 -5.19 -8.73
CA ARG A 14 9.87 -4.57 -9.73
C ARG A 14 10.71 -5.59 -10.51
N ASN A 15 10.62 -5.51 -11.83
CA ASN A 15 11.53 -6.21 -12.76
C ASN A 15 12.74 -5.35 -13.19
N GLU A 16 12.67 -4.01 -13.11
CA GLU A 16 13.71 -3.10 -13.62
C GLU A 16 14.42 -2.28 -12.52
N ASN A 17 15.76 -2.34 -12.52
CA ASN A 17 16.71 -1.64 -11.64
C ASN A 17 16.32 -1.52 -10.14
N PRO A 18 16.01 -2.64 -9.46
CA PRO A 18 15.60 -2.62 -8.05
C PRO A 18 16.70 -2.12 -7.08
N GLY A 19 17.97 -2.19 -7.46
CA GLY A 19 19.10 -1.86 -6.58
C GLY A 19 19.27 -0.36 -6.31
N LEU A 20 19.21 0.48 -7.34
CA LEU A 20 19.49 1.92 -7.21
C LEU A 20 18.36 2.66 -6.48
N LEU A 21 17.11 2.42 -6.86
CA LEU A 21 15.96 2.99 -6.15
C LEU A 21 15.91 2.51 -4.70
N MET A 22 16.27 1.26 -4.43
CA MET A 22 16.35 0.76 -3.07
C MET A 22 17.45 1.48 -2.29
N ALA A 23 18.67 1.59 -2.81
CA ALA A 23 19.77 2.31 -2.17
C ALA A 23 19.41 3.79 -1.89
N ALA A 24 18.84 4.49 -2.87
CA ALA A 24 18.40 5.88 -2.70
C ALA A 24 17.31 6.00 -1.63
N SER A 25 16.39 5.04 -1.58
CA SER A 25 15.33 5.02 -0.58
C SER A 25 15.87 4.74 0.81
N THR A 26 16.80 3.80 0.97
CA THR A 26 17.46 3.51 2.25
C THR A 26 18.22 4.73 2.77
N LEU A 27 18.84 5.51 1.87
CA LEU A 27 19.52 6.76 2.22
C LEU A 27 18.56 7.87 2.66
N LEU A 28 17.43 8.02 1.97
CA LEU A 28 16.45 9.09 2.21
C LEU A 28 15.46 8.79 3.34
N LEU A 29 15.24 7.52 3.66
CA LEU A 29 14.31 7.05 4.70
C LEU A 29 14.46 7.74 6.06
N PRO A 30 15.67 7.97 6.62
CA PRO A 30 15.85 8.63 7.92
C PRO A 30 15.42 10.09 7.92
N PHE A 31 15.43 10.74 6.75
CA PHE A 31 15.15 12.17 6.63
C PHE A 31 13.71 12.45 6.18
N GLN A 32 13.17 11.63 5.27
CA GLN A 32 11.83 11.85 4.68
C GLN A 32 11.04 10.54 4.55
N PRO A 33 10.71 9.87 5.67
CA PRO A 33 10.08 8.55 5.66
C PRO A 33 8.71 8.52 4.98
N PHE A 34 7.89 9.56 5.15
CA PHE A 34 6.56 9.64 4.53
C PHE A 34 6.63 9.80 3.02
N MET A 35 7.52 10.66 2.52
CA MET A 35 7.69 10.86 1.08
C MET A 35 8.20 9.59 0.40
N VAL A 36 9.20 8.93 1.00
CA VAL A 36 9.70 7.64 0.50
C VAL A 36 8.58 6.60 0.49
N SER A 37 7.80 6.50 1.57
CA SER A 37 6.67 5.57 1.64
C SER A 37 5.62 5.86 0.57
N ALA A 38 5.24 7.12 0.38
CA ALA A 38 4.26 7.52 -0.63
C ALA A 38 4.68 7.15 -2.05
N VAL A 39 5.97 7.36 -2.39
CA VAL A 39 6.52 7.00 -3.71
C VAL A 39 6.48 5.48 -3.92
N HIS A 40 6.93 4.68 -2.94
CA HIS A 40 6.90 3.22 -3.05
C HIS A 40 5.47 2.66 -3.09
N THR A 41 4.56 3.17 -2.26
CA THR A 41 3.14 2.79 -2.30
C THR A 41 2.55 3.12 -3.68
N GLY A 42 2.78 4.32 -4.20
CA GLY A 42 2.28 4.71 -5.52
C GLY A 42 2.79 3.80 -6.65
N MET A 43 4.06 3.42 -6.62
CA MET A 43 4.63 2.47 -7.59
C MET A 43 3.99 1.07 -7.48
N MET A 44 3.73 0.60 -6.25
CA MET A 44 3.06 -0.68 -6.00
C MET A 44 1.63 -0.67 -6.58
N GLU A 45 0.84 0.35 -6.27
CA GLU A 45 -0.54 0.50 -6.73
C GLU A 45 -0.63 0.57 -8.26
N VAL A 46 0.25 1.33 -8.92
CA VAL A 46 0.31 1.39 -10.39
C VAL A 46 0.59 0.02 -11.00
N SER A 47 1.47 -0.75 -10.37
CA SER A 47 1.81 -2.08 -10.86
C SER A 47 0.69 -3.10 -10.64
N PHE A 48 -0.01 -3.03 -9.51
CA PHE A 48 -1.22 -3.82 -9.26
C PHE A 48 -2.32 -3.48 -10.27
N ALA A 49 -2.55 -2.20 -10.54
CA ALA A 49 -3.51 -1.76 -11.55
C ALA A 49 -3.14 -2.23 -12.95
N LYS A 50 -1.85 -2.16 -13.32
CA LYS A 50 -1.34 -2.67 -14.60
C LYS A 50 -1.61 -4.17 -14.73
N ARG A 51 -1.30 -4.97 -13.71
CA ARG A 51 -1.57 -6.42 -13.73
C ARG A 51 -3.06 -6.71 -13.86
N ALA A 52 -3.91 -6.10 -13.05
CA ALA A 52 -5.36 -6.29 -13.12
C ALA A 52 -5.98 -5.84 -14.46
N SER A 53 -5.32 -4.94 -15.20
CA SER A 53 -5.76 -4.56 -16.55
C SER A 53 -5.54 -5.66 -17.58
N VAL A 54 -4.45 -6.43 -17.43
CA VAL A 54 -4.02 -7.50 -18.35
C VAL A 54 -4.61 -8.86 -17.95
N GLU A 55 -4.68 -9.16 -16.65
CA GLU A 55 -5.14 -10.42 -16.08
C GLU A 55 -6.57 -10.26 -15.52
N PRO A 56 -7.63 -10.72 -16.23
CA PRO A 56 -9.02 -10.49 -15.83
C PRO A 56 -9.38 -11.11 -14.47
N GLU A 57 -8.72 -12.22 -14.12
CA GLU A 57 -8.90 -12.92 -12.84
C GLU A 57 -8.44 -12.10 -11.63
N LEU A 58 -7.53 -11.15 -11.82
CA LEU A 58 -7.03 -10.27 -10.76
C LEU A 58 -7.92 -9.06 -10.51
N ARG A 59 -8.89 -8.76 -11.39
CA ARG A 59 -9.74 -7.56 -11.28
C ARG A 59 -10.52 -7.50 -9.98
N THR A 60 -11.15 -8.61 -9.59
CA THR A 60 -11.92 -8.67 -8.35
C THR A 60 -11.02 -8.49 -7.13
N VAL A 61 -9.83 -9.09 -7.15
CA VAL A 61 -8.83 -8.97 -6.08
C VAL A 61 -8.32 -7.52 -5.98
N HIS A 62 -8.01 -6.90 -7.13
CA HIS A 62 -7.57 -5.51 -7.20
C HIS A 62 -8.68 -4.52 -6.79
N ASN A 63 -9.94 -4.79 -7.14
CA ASN A 63 -11.07 -3.98 -6.68
C ASN A 63 -11.22 -4.06 -5.16
N LEU A 64 -11.08 -5.25 -4.57
CA LEU A 64 -11.10 -5.43 -3.13
C LEU A 64 -9.92 -4.69 -2.47
N HIS A 65 -8.72 -4.80 -3.03
CA HIS A 65 -7.53 -4.04 -2.59
C HIS A 65 -7.80 -2.54 -2.60
N LYS A 66 -8.23 -1.99 -3.74
CA LYS A 66 -8.51 -0.56 -3.91
C LYS A 66 -9.58 -0.07 -2.95
N MET A 67 -10.70 -0.79 -2.83
CA MET A 67 -11.81 -0.38 -1.96
C MET A 67 -11.42 -0.42 -0.49
N SER A 68 -10.67 -1.44 -0.08
CA SER A 68 -10.16 -1.54 1.30
C SER A 68 -9.10 -0.49 1.60
N SER A 69 -8.21 -0.16 0.66
CA SER A 69 -7.25 0.95 0.77
C SER A 69 -7.95 2.31 0.88
N LEU A 70 -8.97 2.57 0.04
CA LEU A 70 -9.76 3.82 0.11
C LEU A 70 -10.53 3.94 1.42
N LEU A 71 -11.21 2.86 1.84
CA LEU A 71 -11.93 2.83 3.11
C LEU A 71 -10.98 3.01 4.30
N GLY A 72 -9.85 2.30 4.30
CA GLY A 72 -8.82 2.44 5.33
C GLY A 72 -8.27 3.85 5.40
N GLY A 73 -7.99 4.49 4.27
CA GLY A 73 -7.56 5.89 4.23
C GLY A 73 -8.63 6.87 4.73
N ALA A 74 -9.89 6.65 4.39
CA ALA A 74 -10.99 7.47 4.90
C ALA A 74 -11.17 7.32 6.42
N LEU A 75 -11.07 6.09 6.94
CA LEU A 75 -11.16 5.80 8.37
C LEU A 75 -9.96 6.35 9.14
N PHE A 76 -8.74 6.30 8.57
CA PHE A 76 -7.56 6.93 9.15
C PHE A 76 -7.77 8.43 9.35
N ILE A 77 -8.27 9.13 8.33
CA ILE A 77 -8.58 10.56 8.41
C ILE A 77 -9.70 10.80 9.43
N ALA A 78 -10.75 9.97 9.43
CA ALA A 78 -11.87 10.12 10.34
C ALA A 78 -11.48 9.94 11.82
N ASP A 79 -10.50 9.07 12.12
CA ASP A 79 -9.99 8.83 13.47
C ASP A 79 -9.43 10.13 14.08
N ASP A 80 -8.73 10.94 13.28
CA ASP A 80 -8.18 12.23 13.69
C ASP A 80 -9.27 13.30 13.91
N TYR A 81 -10.33 13.30 13.09
CA TYR A 81 -11.42 14.29 13.20
C TYR A 81 -12.46 13.96 14.26
N PHE A 82 -12.66 12.68 14.59
CA PHE A 82 -13.69 12.20 15.51
C PHE A 82 -13.09 11.32 16.63
N PRO A 83 -12.17 11.86 17.46
CA PRO A 83 -11.43 11.06 18.44
C PRO A 83 -12.30 10.39 19.51
N GLU A 84 -13.48 10.95 19.78
CA GLU A 84 -14.43 10.41 20.76
C GLU A 84 -15.31 9.28 20.20
N THR A 85 -15.28 9.02 18.88
CA THR A 85 -16.07 7.95 18.28
C THR A 85 -15.34 6.63 18.44
N PRO A 86 -15.89 5.65 19.20
CA PRO A 86 -15.18 4.41 19.44
C PRO A 86 -15.05 3.59 18.15
N TYR A 87 -13.99 2.79 18.08
CA TYR A 87 -13.73 1.78 17.04
C TYR A 87 -13.35 2.29 15.64
N ILE A 88 -13.25 3.59 15.36
CA ILE A 88 -12.78 4.08 14.04
C ILE A 88 -11.37 3.54 13.74
N HIS A 89 -10.44 3.70 14.68
CA HIS A 89 -9.09 3.13 14.58
C HIS A 89 -9.08 1.62 14.31
N ALA A 90 -9.93 0.86 15.00
CA ALA A 90 -10.04 -0.59 14.81
C ALA A 90 -10.59 -0.93 13.42
N ALA A 91 -11.58 -0.18 12.94
CA ALA A 91 -12.14 -0.33 11.60
C ALA A 91 -11.10 0.02 10.52
N TRP A 92 -10.27 1.06 10.74
CA TRP A 92 -9.15 1.38 9.87
C TRP A 92 -8.19 0.19 9.76
N HIS A 93 -7.76 -0.39 10.88
CA HIS A 93 -6.91 -1.58 10.88
C HIS A 93 -7.55 -2.78 10.18
N LEU A 94 -8.86 -3.01 10.37
CA LEU A 94 -9.58 -4.08 9.69
C LEU A 94 -9.59 -3.88 8.16
N ALA A 95 -9.89 -2.67 7.69
CA ALA A 95 -9.84 -2.36 6.26
C ALA A 95 -8.43 -2.55 5.70
N ALA A 96 -7.40 -2.08 6.41
CA ALA A 96 -6.00 -2.28 6.00
C ALA A 96 -5.61 -3.78 5.95
N ALA A 97 -6.06 -4.59 6.91
CA ALA A 97 -5.81 -6.04 6.92
C ALA A 97 -6.43 -6.75 5.71
N ILE A 98 -7.66 -6.38 5.33
CA ILE A 98 -8.31 -6.88 4.11
C ILE A 98 -7.49 -6.51 2.88
N GLY A 99 -7.04 -5.25 2.77
CA GLY A 99 -6.20 -4.78 1.67
C GLY A 99 -4.88 -5.54 1.56
N ILE A 100 -4.17 -5.70 2.68
CA ILE A 100 -2.91 -6.45 2.73
C ILE A 100 -3.13 -7.93 2.35
N GLY A 101 -4.25 -8.53 2.75
CA GLY A 101 -4.59 -9.92 2.39
C GLY A 101 -4.71 -10.17 0.88
N THR A 102 -4.93 -9.13 0.08
CA THR A 102 -4.97 -9.24 -1.38
C THR A 102 -3.59 -9.16 -2.05
N CYS A 103 -2.56 -8.63 -1.35
CA CYS A 103 -1.25 -8.35 -1.94
C CYS A 103 -0.58 -9.59 -2.51
N ASN A 104 -0.63 -10.75 -1.84
CA ASN A 104 0.04 -11.97 -2.33
C ASN A 104 -0.44 -12.36 -3.74
N LYS A 105 -1.76 -12.29 -3.99
CA LYS A 105 -2.31 -12.57 -5.32
C LYS A 105 -1.94 -11.51 -6.36
N LEU A 106 -1.80 -10.26 -5.94
CA LEU A 106 -1.42 -9.14 -6.82
C LEU A 106 0.10 -9.03 -7.05
N LEU A 107 0.91 -9.70 -6.23
CA LEU A 107 2.36 -9.78 -6.36
C LEU A 107 2.81 -10.91 -7.29
N GLY A 108 2.07 -12.02 -7.34
CA GLY A 108 2.36 -13.17 -8.19
C GLY A 108 2.53 -14.44 -7.38
#